data_AF-G1K047-F1
#
_entry.id   AF-G1K047-F1
#
_cell.length_a   1.000
_cell.length_b   1.000
_cell.length_c   1.000
_cell.angle_alpha   90.00
_cell.angle_beta   90.00
_cell.angle_gamma   90.00
#
_symmetry.space_group_name_H-M   'P 1'
#
loop_
_entity.id
_entity.type
_entity.pdbx_description
1 polymer ?
#
loop_
_entity_poly.entity_id
_entity_poly.type
_entity_poly.pdbx_seq_one_letter_code
_entity_poly.pdbx_strand_id
1 'polypeptide(L)'
;MDSEEPGSPIQVEAADVNTALQEVLKTAVKSGVVAHGLHESAKSLDKRQALLCVLAENCEEPMYKKLVTALCSEHQIPIVTVDSNKKLGEMDRV
;
A
#
# COMPACT_ATOMS: atom_id res chain seq x y z
N MET A 1 -16.31 6.27 26.61
CA MET A 1 -16.43 5.80 25.21
C MET A 1 -16.50 7.04 24.34
N ASP A 2 -15.91 6.99 23.15
CA ASP A 2 -15.68 8.12 22.22
C ASP A 2 -14.40 8.93 22.51
N SER A 3 -13.26 8.23 22.41
CA SER A 3 -11.95 8.84 22.19
C SER A 3 -11.78 9.03 20.69
N GLU A 4 -12.05 10.24 20.23
CA GLU A 4 -11.71 10.73 18.90
C GLU A 4 -10.25 11.22 18.96
N GLU A 5 -9.34 10.48 18.34
CA GLU A 5 -7.93 10.89 18.23
C GLU A 5 -7.72 11.64 16.89
N PRO A 6 -6.92 12.72 16.88
CA PRO A 6 -6.96 13.75 15.86
C PRO A 6 -6.31 13.28 14.55
N GLY A 7 -7.13 12.92 13.57
CA GLY A 7 -6.71 12.76 12.18
C GLY A 7 -6.39 14.13 11.60
N SER A 8 -5.10 14.42 11.39
CA SER A 8 -4.65 15.63 10.71
C SER A 8 -5.37 15.79 9.37
N PRO A 9 -5.92 16.97 9.04
CA PRO A 9 -6.51 17.20 7.74
C PRO A 9 -5.39 17.15 6.69
N ILE A 10 -5.42 16.12 5.85
CA ILE A 10 -4.61 16.08 4.63
C ILE A 10 -5.17 17.19 3.73
N GLN A 11 -4.51 18.35 3.71
CA GLN A 11 -4.82 19.46 2.83
C GLN A 11 -4.42 19.07 1.40
N VAL A 12 -5.31 18.36 0.70
CA VAL A 12 -5.15 18.06 -0.73
C VAL A 12 -5.61 19.26 -1.56
N GLU A 13 -4.85 20.35 -1.50
CA GLU A 13 -4.90 21.39 -2.52
C GLU A 13 -3.98 20.97 -3.68
N ALA A 14 -4.60 20.36 -4.69
CA ALA A 14 -4.05 20.16 -6.03
C ALA A 14 -2.63 19.55 -6.11
N ALA A 15 -2.35 18.50 -5.33
CA ALA A 15 -1.20 17.64 -5.56
C ALA A 15 -1.66 16.39 -6.32
N ASP A 16 -1.01 16.07 -7.44
CA ASP A 16 -1.21 14.84 -8.21
C ASP A 16 -1.35 13.61 -7.30
N VAL A 17 -2.23 12.67 -7.66
CA VAL A 17 -2.52 11.43 -6.89
C VAL A 17 -1.24 10.70 -6.44
N ASN A 18 -0.21 10.77 -7.27
CA ASN A 18 1.11 10.20 -6.99
C ASN A 18 1.84 10.86 -5.81
N THR A 19 1.70 12.17 -5.62
CA THR A 19 2.30 12.91 -4.50
C THR A 19 1.57 12.61 -3.19
N ALA A 20 0.24 12.53 -3.23
CA ALA A 20 -0.56 12.12 -2.07
C ALA A 20 -0.19 10.70 -1.61
N LEU A 21 -0.02 9.75 -2.54
CA LEU A 21 0.45 8.40 -2.23
C LEU A 21 1.84 8.40 -1.59
N GLN A 22 2.76 9.27 -2.03
CA GLN A 22 4.08 9.38 -1.43
C GLN A 22 4.04 9.85 0.02
N GLU A 23 3.17 10.80 0.38
CA GLU A 23 3.05 11.26 1.77
C GLU A 23 2.44 10.19 2.68
N VAL A 24 1.41 9.49 2.18
CA VAL A 24 0.79 8.37 2.91
C VAL A 24 1.81 7.26 3.15
N LEU A 25 2.60 6.90 2.13
CA LEU A 25 3.65 5.87 2.26
C LEU A 25 4.74 6.29 3.25
N LYS A 26 5.25 7.52 3.17
CA LYS A 26 6.24 8.03 4.14
C LYS A 26 5.74 7.98 5.59
N THR A 27 4.46 8.27 5.79
CA THR A 27 3.85 8.22 7.12
C THR A 27 3.67 6.77 7.59
N ALA A 28 3.25 5.88 6.69
CA ALA A 28 3.10 4.45 6.98
C ALA A 28 4.45 3.80 7.36
N VAL A 29 5.53 4.10 6.61
CA VAL A 29 6.89 3.61 6.90
C VAL A 29 7.35 4.09 8.28
N LYS A 30 7.14 5.37 8.61
CA LYS A 30 7.47 5.92 9.94
C LYS A 30 6.71 5.24 11.08
N SER A 31 5.47 4.84 10.84
CA SER A 31 4.66 4.11 11.82
C SER A 31 5.01 2.62 11.92
N GLY A 32 5.82 2.08 11.01
CA GLY A 32 6.26 0.68 11.03
C GLY A 32 5.17 -0.34 10.72
N VAL A 33 4.07 0.09 10.07
CA VAL A 33 2.92 -0.78 9.75
C VAL A 33 2.96 -1.35 8.33
N VAL A 34 4.06 -1.11 7.59
CA VAL A 34 4.22 -1.59 6.23
C VAL A 34 4.81 -3.00 6.24
N ALA A 35 4.10 -3.94 5.62
CA ALA A 35 4.57 -5.31 5.44
C ALA A 35 5.28 -5.43 4.09
N HIS A 36 6.56 -5.77 4.12
CA HIS A 36 7.37 -5.91 2.91
C HIS A 36 7.46 -7.39 2.49
N GLY A 37 7.22 -7.65 1.21
CA GLY A 37 7.41 -8.97 0.61
C GLY A 37 6.13 -9.82 0.49
N LEU A 38 6.10 -10.67 -0.54
CA LEU A 38 4.90 -11.42 -0.96
C LEU A 38 4.26 -12.25 0.17
N HIS A 39 5.06 -12.95 0.97
CA HIS A 39 4.54 -13.81 2.03
C HIS A 39 3.91 -12.99 3.16
N GLU A 40 4.54 -11.87 3.53
CA GLU A 40 4.07 -10.99 4.59
C GLU A 40 2.84 -10.20 4.16
N SER A 41 2.82 -9.73 2.91
CA SER A 41 1.63 -9.14 2.29
C SER A 41 0.47 -10.12 2.25
N ALA A 42 0.67 -11.36 1.79
CA ALA A 42 -0.38 -12.38 1.76
C ALA A 42 -0.95 -12.68 3.16
N LYS A 43 -0.09 -12.77 4.17
CA LYS A 43 -0.51 -12.98 5.56
C LYS A 43 -1.30 -11.80 6.13
N SER A 44 -0.92 -10.58 5.77
CA SER A 44 -1.58 -9.35 6.21
C SER A 44 -2.93 -9.14 5.53
N LEU A 45 -3.02 -9.53 4.25
CA LEU A 45 -4.26 -9.60 3.48
C LEU A 45 -5.23 -10.64 4.09
N ASP A 46 -4.75 -11.84 4.41
CA ASP A 46 -5.55 -12.91 5.01
C ASP A 46 -6.08 -12.53 6.41
N LYS A 47 -5.25 -11.87 7.21
CA LYS A 47 -5.66 -11.33 8.52
C LYS A 47 -6.56 -10.08 8.43
N ARG A 48 -6.84 -9.57 7.23
CA ARG A 48 -7.59 -8.31 6.99
C ARG A 48 -7.01 -7.10 7.71
N GLN A 49 -5.70 -7.10 7.96
CA GLN A 49 -4.99 -5.97 8.58
C GLN A 49 -4.47 -4.99 7.53
N ALA A 50 -4.39 -5.42 6.27
CA ALA A 50 -3.99 -4.57 5.16
C ALA A 50 -5.13 -3.62 4.76
N LEU A 51 -4.84 -2.32 4.79
CA LEU A 51 -5.76 -1.25 4.35
C LEU A 51 -5.55 -0.89 2.87
N LEU A 52 -4.33 -1.09 2.37
CA LEU A 52 -3.93 -0.72 1.01
C LEU A 52 -2.84 -1.68 0.53
N CYS A 53 -2.93 -2.12 -0.73
CA CYS A 53 -1.92 -2.94 -1.37
C CYS A 53 -1.31 -2.19 -2.54
N VAL A 54 0.02 -2.08 -2.57
CA VAL A 54 0.73 -1.53 -3.72
C VAL A 54 1.41 -2.65 -4.47
N LEU A 55 1.06 -2.80 -5.74
CA LEU A 55 1.62 -3.82 -6.62
C LEU A 55 2.40 -3.14 -7.73
N ALA A 56 3.61 -3.63 -7.96
CA ALA A 56 4.43 -3.12 -9.05
C ALA A 56 4.16 -3.92 -10.34
N GLU A 57 3.98 -3.22 -11.45
CA GLU A 57 3.70 -3.85 -12.75
C GLU A 57 4.92 -4.54 -13.35
N ASN A 58 6.13 -4.30 -12.86
CA ASN A 58 7.33 -4.99 -13.35
C ASN A 58 7.65 -6.28 -12.57
N CYS A 59 6.62 -7.01 -12.10
CA CYS A 59 6.80 -8.39 -11.63
C CYS A 59 6.86 -9.35 -12.83
N GLU A 60 7.98 -10.05 -12.96
CA GLU A 60 8.29 -10.96 -14.08
C GLU A 60 7.39 -12.20 -14.11
N GLU A 61 6.89 -12.67 -12.97
CA GLU A 61 5.96 -13.81 -12.91
C GLU A 61 4.50 -13.34 -12.87
N PRO A 62 3.72 -13.57 -13.95
CA PRO A 62 2.31 -13.17 -14.03
C PRO A 62 1.43 -13.93 -13.03
N MET A 63 1.89 -15.08 -12.53
CA MET A 63 1.20 -15.85 -11.51
C MET A 63 1.09 -15.07 -10.19
N TYR A 64 2.13 -14.32 -9.79
CA TYR A 64 2.07 -13.51 -8.57
C TYR A 64 1.08 -12.36 -8.67
N LYS A 65 1.04 -11.67 -9.83
CA LYS A 65 0.06 -10.61 -10.06
C LYS A 65 -1.36 -11.15 -9.91
N LYS A 66 -1.64 -12.32 -10.50
CA LYS A 66 -2.96 -12.97 -10.40
C LYS A 66 -3.31 -13.33 -8.97
N LEU A 67 -2.37 -13.89 -8.20
CA LEU A 67 -2.61 -14.25 -6.80
C LEU A 67 -2.91 -13.02 -5.94
N VAL A 68 -2.10 -11.96 -6.06
CA VAL A 68 -2.30 -10.74 -5.27
C VAL A 68 -3.59 -10.04 -5.67
N THR A 69 -3.88 -9.92 -6.97
CA THR A 69 -5.13 -9.31 -7.44
C THR A 69 -6.36 -10.11 -7.00
N ALA A 70 -6.30 -11.45 -7.03
CA ALA A 70 -7.40 -12.30 -6.55
C ALA A 70 -7.64 -12.11 -5.04
N LEU A 71 -6.58 -12.16 -4.23
CA LEU A 71 -6.68 -11.94 -2.78
C LEU A 71 -7.19 -10.53 -2.46
N CYS A 72 -6.71 -9.50 -3.16
CA CYS A 72 -7.19 -8.13 -2.97
C CYS A 72 -8.67 -8.00 -3.36
N SER A 73 -9.10 -8.69 -4.43
CA SER A 73 -10.50 -8.68 -4.87
C SER A 73 -11.43 -9.42 -3.89
N GLU A 74 -10.98 -10.52 -3.28
CA GLU A 74 -11.76 -11.27 -2.28
C GLU A 74 -11.95 -10.49 -0.98
N HIS A 75 -10.90 -9.79 -0.53
CA HIS A 75 -10.93 -9.02 0.71
C HIS A 75 -11.40 -7.57 0.52
N GLN A 76 -11.74 -7.15 -0.70
CA GLN A 76 -12.12 -5.77 -1.05
C GLN A 76 -11.07 -4.72 -0.67
N ILE A 77 -9.80 -5.06 -0.85
CA ILE A 77 -8.68 -4.17 -0.53
C ILE A 77 -8.30 -3.39 -1.80
N PRO A 78 -8.22 -2.04 -1.73
CA PRO A 78 -7.82 -1.24 -2.86
C PRO A 78 -6.37 -1.56 -3.26
N ILE A 79 -6.19 -1.92 -4.53
CA ILE A 79 -4.89 -2.19 -5.14
C ILE A 79 -4.45 -0.97 -5.98
N VAL A 80 -3.22 -0.54 -5.78
CA VAL A 80 -2.59 0.51 -6.59
C VAL A 80 -1.47 -0.11 -7.40
N THR A 81 -1.54 -0.01 -8.72
CA THR A 81 -0.49 -0.48 -9.62
C THR A 81 0.50 0.64 -9.92
N VAL A 82 1.80 0.35 -9.84
CA VAL A 82 2.87 1.32 -10.15
C VAL A 82 3.86 0.69 -11.13
N ASP A 83 4.33 1.45 -12.11
CA ASP A 83 5.12 0.94 -13.23
C ASP A 83 6.55 0.51 -12.82
N SER A 84 7.08 1.04 -11.72
CA SER A 84 8.50 0.92 -11.36
C SER A 84 8.72 0.42 -9.93
N ASN A 85 9.07 -0.87 -9.81
CA ASN A 85 9.46 -1.52 -8.55
C ASN A 85 10.63 -0.79 -7.86
N LYS A 86 11.55 -0.22 -8.65
CA LYS A 86 12.72 0.51 -8.13
C LYS A 86 12.34 1.79 -7.39
N LYS A 87 11.40 2.57 -7.96
CA LYS A 87 10.90 3.79 -7.32
C LYS A 87 10.08 3.46 -6.08
N LEU A 88 9.28 2.40 -6.14
CA LEU A 88 8.55 1.87 -5.00
C LEU A 88 9.48 1.51 -3.83
N GLY A 89 10.53 0.72 -4.09
CA GLY A 89 11.48 0.34 -3.06
C GLY A 89 12.28 1.52 -2.50
N GLU A 90 12.46 2.59 -3.26
CA GLU A 90 13.09 3.83 -2.77
C GLU A 90 12.12 4.67 -1.92
N MET A 91 10.82 4.70 -2.25
CA MET A 91 9.78 5.37 -1.46
C MET A 91 9.51 4.68 -0.11
N ASP A 92 9.66 3.36 -0.09
CA ASP A 92 9.40 2.49 1.05
C ASP A 92 10.52 2.52 2.12
N ARG A 93 11.73 2.98 1.75
CA ARG A 93 12.93 2.92 2.59
C ARG A 93 13.29 4.24 3.28
N VAL A 94 12.51 5.31 3.08
CA VAL A 94 12.83 6.69 3.56
C VAL A 94 12.14 7.03 4.87
#